data_AF-A0A3C1CKZ3-F1
#
_entry.id   AF-A0A3C1CKZ3-F1
#
_cell.length_a   1.000
_cell.length_b   1.000
_cell.length_c   1.000
_cell.angle_alpha   90.00
_cell.angle_beta   90.00
_cell.angle_gamma   90.00
#
_symmetry.space_group_name_H-M   'P 1'
#
loop_
_entity.id
_entity.type
_entity.pdbx_description
1 polymer ?
#
loop_
_entity_poly.entity_id
_entity_poly.type
_entity_poly.pdbx_seq_one_letter_code
_entity_poly.pdbx_strand_id
1 'polypeptide(L)'
;SAASAAGAPLFAGWRELEEPEDPKAMALHRLNALRELRGALHGGAVLAEGLSPLQALSVRTPFMAQVFGWGDTELPDPEPHKAAWDRAEEATDRAMARHLAVLDDAERARFVELCGAVKPS
;
A
#
# COMPACT_ATOMS: atom_id res chain seq x y z
N SER A 1 -13.55 2.77 -9.97
CA SER A 1 -12.25 3.47 -9.93
C SER A 1 -11.61 3.43 -11.31
N ALA A 2 -11.10 4.55 -11.81
CA ALA A 2 -10.34 4.62 -13.07
C ALA A 2 -8.84 4.28 -12.89
N ALA A 3 -8.43 3.81 -11.70
CA ALA A 3 -7.06 3.39 -11.46
C ALA A 3 -6.65 2.25 -12.39
N SER A 4 -5.49 2.40 -13.03
CA SER A 4 -4.90 1.37 -13.88
C SER A 4 -4.53 0.14 -13.07
N ALA A 5 -4.77 -1.06 -13.62
CA ALA A 5 -4.31 -2.32 -13.07
C ALA A 5 -2.85 -2.65 -13.44
N ALA A 6 -2.23 -1.88 -14.34
CA ALA A 6 -0.86 -2.11 -14.77
C ALA A 6 0.10 -2.02 -13.57
N GLY A 7 0.90 -3.06 -13.36
CA GLY A 7 1.81 -3.16 -12.21
C GLY A 7 1.12 -3.45 -10.87
N ALA A 8 -0.19 -3.67 -10.85
CA ALA A 8 -0.99 -3.89 -9.63
C ALA A 8 -1.86 -5.15 -9.73
N PRO A 9 -1.27 -6.36 -9.88
CA PRO A 9 -2.02 -7.59 -10.13
C PRO A 9 -2.95 -7.98 -8.97
N LEU A 10 -2.55 -7.75 -7.71
CA LEU A 10 -3.42 -8.02 -6.56
C LEU A 10 -4.63 -7.09 -6.55
N PHE A 11 -4.45 -5.80 -6.87
CA PHE A 11 -5.56 -4.87 -7.03
C PHE A 11 -6.49 -5.28 -8.18
N ALA A 12 -5.94 -5.77 -9.29
CA ALA A 12 -6.72 -6.31 -10.40
C ALA A 12 -7.58 -7.51 -9.93
N GLY A 13 -6.97 -8.47 -9.23
CA GLY A 13 -7.68 -9.63 -8.69
C GLY A 13 -8.83 -9.25 -7.75
N TRP A 14 -8.62 -8.31 -6.82
CA TRP A 14 -9.71 -7.84 -5.94
C TRP A 14 -10.89 -7.25 -6.70
N ARG A 15 -10.64 -6.58 -7.83
CA ARG A 15 -11.71 -5.99 -8.66
C ARG A 15 -12.48 -7.03 -9.48
N GLU A 16 -11.91 -8.21 -9.67
CA GLU A 16 -12.54 -9.33 -10.38
C GLU A 16 -13.36 -10.23 -9.46
N LEU A 17 -13.14 -10.15 -8.14
CA LEU A 17 -13.95 -10.86 -7.16
C LEU A 17 -15.39 -10.34 -7.14
N GLU A 18 -16.32 -11.25 -6.88
CA GLU A 18 -17.73 -10.90 -6.69
C GLU A 18 -17.90 -9.93 -5.52
N GLU A 19 -18.75 -8.93 -5.74
CA GLU A 19 -19.03 -7.89 -4.78
C GLU A 19 -20.02 -8.36 -3.71
N PRO A 20 -19.67 -8.32 -2.41
CA PRO A 20 -20.59 -8.75 -1.36
C PRO A 20 -21.83 -7.86 -1.24
N GLU A 21 -23.00 -8.46 -1.02
CA GLU A 21 -24.24 -7.69 -0.79
C GLU A 21 -24.29 -7.04 0.61
N ASP A 22 -23.68 -7.67 1.62
CA ASP A 22 -23.62 -7.10 2.97
C ASP A 22 -22.77 -5.82 3.00
N PRO A 23 -23.29 -4.68 3.50
CA PRO A 23 -22.56 -3.41 3.48
C PRO A 23 -21.19 -3.44 4.19
N LYS A 24 -21.04 -4.22 5.27
CA LYS A 24 -19.74 -4.30 5.98
C LYS A 24 -18.75 -5.12 5.16
N ALA A 25 -19.19 -6.25 4.61
CA ALA A 25 -18.38 -7.06 3.73
C ALA A 25 -17.97 -6.28 2.47
N MET A 26 -18.87 -5.50 1.89
CA MET A 26 -18.57 -4.59 0.78
C MET A 26 -17.50 -3.57 1.15
N ALA A 27 -17.64 -2.92 2.32
CA ALA A 27 -16.64 -1.95 2.79
C ALA A 27 -15.25 -2.60 2.94
N LEU A 28 -15.18 -3.79 3.56
CA LEU A 28 -13.93 -4.53 3.70
C LEU A 28 -13.34 -4.94 2.34
N HIS A 29 -14.18 -5.41 1.41
CA HIS A 29 -13.76 -5.75 0.05
C HIS A 29 -13.12 -4.53 -0.65
N ARG A 30 -13.75 -3.35 -0.57
CA ARG A 30 -13.20 -2.12 -1.16
C ARG A 30 -11.92 -1.63 -0.47
N LEU A 31 -11.87 -1.72 0.85
CA LEU A 31 -10.66 -1.37 1.62
C LEU A 31 -9.48 -2.26 1.26
N ASN A 32 -9.71 -3.57 1.05
CA ASN A 32 -8.66 -4.47 0.58
C ASN A 32 -8.19 -4.13 -0.84
N ALA A 33 -9.10 -3.81 -1.76
CA ALA A 33 -8.71 -3.34 -3.09
C ALA A 33 -7.83 -2.07 -3.02
N LEU A 34 -8.21 -1.09 -2.18
CA LEU A 34 -7.42 0.14 -1.96
C LEU A 34 -6.07 -0.17 -1.30
N ARG A 35 -6.02 -1.12 -0.37
CA ARG A 35 -4.78 -1.60 0.27
C ARG A 35 -3.81 -2.17 -0.76
N GLU A 36 -4.29 -3.04 -1.66
CA GLU A 36 -3.44 -3.62 -2.71
C GLU A 36 -2.99 -2.59 -3.73
N LEU A 37 -3.85 -1.63 -4.09
CA LEU A 37 -3.46 -0.53 -4.97
C LEU A 37 -2.32 0.29 -4.34
N ARG A 38 -2.45 0.68 -3.05
CA ARG A 38 -1.37 1.37 -2.34
C ARG A 38 -0.09 0.54 -2.31
N GLY A 39 -0.20 -0.77 -2.04
CA GLY A 39 0.94 -1.69 -2.02
C GLY A 39 1.69 -1.73 -3.36
N ALA A 40 0.96 -1.80 -4.48
CA ALA A 40 1.55 -1.77 -5.82
C ALA A 40 2.24 -0.43 -6.13
N LEU A 41 1.58 0.69 -5.81
CA LEU A 41 2.16 2.03 -5.97
C LEU A 41 3.43 2.19 -5.13
N HIS A 42 3.42 1.69 -3.89
CA HIS A 42 4.57 1.73 -2.99
C HIS A 42 5.73 0.89 -3.52
N GLY A 43 5.48 -0.33 -3.98
CA GLY A 43 6.51 -1.15 -4.62
C GLY A 43 7.14 -0.46 -5.83
N GLY A 44 6.33 0.20 -6.65
CA GLY A 44 6.83 1.03 -7.76
C GLY A 44 7.69 2.21 -7.29
N ALA A 45 7.27 2.91 -6.24
CA ALA A 45 8.01 4.04 -5.67
C ALA A 45 9.35 3.61 -5.05
N VAL A 46 9.39 2.49 -4.32
CA VAL A 46 10.61 1.89 -3.76
C VAL A 46 11.64 1.61 -4.86
N LEU A 47 11.19 0.97 -5.96
CA LEU A 47 12.07 0.68 -7.10
C LEU A 47 12.53 1.97 -7.81
N ALA A 48 11.66 2.96 -7.94
CA ALA A 48 11.99 4.24 -8.57
C ALA A 48 13.03 5.06 -7.78
N GLU A 49 13.04 4.94 -6.44
CA GLU A 49 14.05 5.53 -5.56
C GLU A 49 15.35 4.70 -5.48
N GLY A 50 15.45 3.61 -6.27
CA GLY A 50 16.66 2.78 -6.37
C GLY A 50 16.86 1.79 -5.23
N LEU A 51 15.83 1.54 -4.41
CA LEU A 51 15.89 0.55 -3.35
C LEU A 51 15.56 -0.85 -3.88
N SER A 52 16.36 -1.83 -3.46
CA SER A 52 15.97 -3.24 -3.59
C SER A 52 14.93 -3.62 -2.52
N PRO A 53 14.14 -4.69 -2.74
CA PRO A 53 13.20 -5.18 -1.73
C PRO A 53 13.84 -5.49 -0.37
N LEU A 54 15.07 -6.01 -0.36
CA LEU A 54 15.77 -6.37 0.88
C LEU A 54 16.26 -5.13 1.65
N GLN A 55 16.68 -4.06 0.95
CA GLN A 55 17.01 -2.78 1.58
C GLN A 55 15.77 -2.08 2.15
N ALA A 56 14.66 -2.09 1.40
CA ALA A 56 13.38 -1.58 1.87
C ALA A 56 12.90 -2.34 3.12
N LEU A 57 13.03 -3.67 3.11
CA LEU A 57 12.71 -4.52 4.25
C LEU A 57 13.59 -4.21 5.45
N SER A 58 14.91 -4.04 5.26
CA SER A 58 15.83 -3.77 6.38
C SER A 58 15.52 -2.43 7.06
N VAL A 59 15.08 -1.43 6.32
CA VAL A 59 14.64 -0.14 6.85
C VAL A 59 13.35 -0.25 7.67
N ARG A 60 12.31 -0.91 7.13
CA ARG A 60 10.95 -0.78 7.67
C ARG A 60 10.47 -1.93 8.54
N THR A 61 10.81 -3.17 8.16
CA THR A 61 10.31 -4.40 8.78
C THR A 61 11.37 -5.51 8.78
N PRO A 62 12.56 -5.30 9.36
CA PRO A 62 13.62 -6.31 9.34
C PRO A 62 13.18 -7.63 9.99
N PHE A 63 12.29 -7.58 10.98
CA PHE A 63 11.71 -8.75 11.64
C PHE A 63 10.86 -9.66 10.73
N MET A 64 10.46 -9.19 9.54
CA MET A 64 9.68 -9.98 8.57
C MET A 64 10.57 -10.77 7.60
N ALA A 65 11.90 -10.66 7.67
CA ALA A 65 12.82 -11.34 6.77
C ALA A 65 12.51 -12.84 6.65
N GLN A 66 12.32 -13.52 7.79
CA GLN A 66 11.99 -14.95 7.82
C GLN A 66 10.66 -15.26 7.12
N VAL A 67 9.63 -14.45 7.37
CA VAL A 67 8.29 -14.63 6.77
C VAL A 67 8.35 -14.51 5.25
N PHE A 68 9.21 -13.64 4.73
CA PHE A 68 9.41 -13.43 3.30
C PHE A 68 10.49 -14.33 2.66
N GLY A 69 11.00 -15.33 3.39
CA GLY A 69 11.96 -16.30 2.86
C GLY A 69 13.42 -15.85 2.87
N TRP A 70 13.74 -14.75 3.56
CA TRP A 70 15.09 -14.20 3.74
C TRP A 70 15.66 -14.48 5.14
N GLY A 71 15.19 -15.51 5.84
CA GLY A 71 15.60 -15.80 7.21
C GLY A 71 17.11 -16.00 7.40
N ASP A 72 17.78 -16.57 6.39
CA ASP A 72 19.23 -16.82 6.40
C ASP A 72 20.04 -15.74 5.66
N THR A 73 19.37 -14.67 5.21
CA THR A 73 20.01 -13.59 4.45
C THR A 73 20.51 -12.50 5.41
N GLU A 74 21.77 -12.11 5.26
CA GLU A 74 22.30 -10.93 5.95
C GLU A 74 21.56 -9.68 5.45
N LEU A 75 20.89 -8.97 6.37
CA LEU A 75 20.15 -7.76 6.02
C LEU A 75 21.13 -6.60 5.79
N PRO A 76 20.94 -5.79 4.73
CA PRO A 76 21.72 -4.58 4.51
C PRO A 76 21.56 -3.60 5.69
N ASP A 77 22.63 -2.85 5.99
CA ASP A 77 22.55 -1.71 6.92
C ASP A 77 21.42 -0.75 6.47
N PRO A 78 20.40 -0.49 7.32
CA PRO A 78 19.29 0.37 6.93
C PRO A 78 19.67 1.86 6.86
N GLU A 79 20.71 2.32 7.55
CA GLU A 79 20.99 3.76 7.72
C GLU A 79 21.13 4.52 6.38
N PRO A 80 21.89 4.02 5.39
CA PRO A 80 22.05 4.70 4.09
C PRO A 80 20.76 4.74 3.26
N HIS A 81 19.76 3.93 3.61
CA HIS A 81 18.55 3.72 2.81
C HIS A 81 17.33 4.49 3.32
N LYS A 82 17.38 5.02 4.55
CA LYS A 82 16.26 5.75 5.18
C LYS A 82 15.78 6.95 4.35
N ALA A 83 16.70 7.77 3.84
CA ALA A 83 16.33 8.94 3.05
C ALA A 83 15.63 8.58 1.72
N ALA A 84 16.00 7.45 1.10
CA ALA A 84 15.32 6.95 -0.09
C ALA A 84 13.95 6.35 0.25
N TRP A 85 13.85 5.67 1.38
CA TRP A 85 12.59 5.16 1.91
C TRP A 85 11.57 6.28 2.15
N ASP A 86 11.99 7.37 2.80
CA ASP A 86 11.10 8.51 3.07
C ASP A 86 10.57 9.14 1.77
N ARG A 87 11.43 9.28 0.75
CA ARG A 87 10.99 9.76 -0.58
C ARG A 87 10.03 8.79 -1.26
N ALA A 88 10.22 7.48 -1.10
CA ALA A 88 9.31 6.47 -1.63
C ALA A 88 7.93 6.54 -0.92
N GLU A 89 7.89 6.74 0.39
CA GLU A 89 6.64 6.98 1.14
C GLU A 89 5.91 8.21 0.62
N GLU A 90 6.60 9.35 0.48
CA GLU A 90 5.98 10.56 -0.05
C GLU A 90 5.48 10.39 -1.50
N ALA A 91 6.25 9.70 -2.34
CA ALA A 91 5.85 9.41 -3.72
C ALA A 91 4.62 8.50 -3.76
N THR A 92 4.54 7.52 -2.85
CA THR A 92 3.38 6.66 -2.65
C THR A 92 2.14 7.49 -2.28
N ASP A 93 2.29 8.41 -1.33
CA ASP A 93 1.18 9.26 -0.88
C ASP A 93 0.69 10.18 -1.98
N ARG A 94 1.60 10.82 -2.73
CA ARG A 94 1.25 11.65 -3.89
C ARG A 94 0.54 10.85 -4.98
N ALA A 95 0.98 9.62 -5.25
CA ALA A 95 0.33 8.76 -6.23
C ALA A 95 -1.06 8.32 -5.77
N MET A 96 -1.19 7.90 -4.51
CA MET A 96 -2.47 7.47 -3.94
C MET A 96 -3.49 8.62 -3.87
N ALA A 97 -3.05 9.83 -3.51
CA ALA A 97 -3.90 11.01 -3.41
C ALA A 97 -4.63 11.31 -4.74
N ARG A 98 -4.01 11.06 -5.90
CA ARG A 98 -4.64 11.24 -7.22
C ARG A 98 -5.88 10.35 -7.40
N HIS A 99 -5.91 9.18 -6.80
CA HIS A 99 -7.07 8.28 -6.85
C HIS A 99 -8.20 8.70 -5.91
N LEU A 100 -7.90 9.50 -4.90
CA LEU A 100 -8.87 10.06 -3.94
C LEU A 100 -9.31 11.50 -4.31
N ALA A 101 -8.77 12.05 -5.40
CA ALA A 101 -9.12 13.38 -5.89
C ALA A 101 -10.58 13.50 -6.36
N VAL A 102 -11.26 12.36 -6.58
CA VAL A 102 -12.68 12.32 -6.96
C VAL A 102 -13.62 12.73 -5.82
N LEU A 103 -13.14 12.58 -4.59
CA LEU A 103 -13.88 12.99 -3.39
C LEU A 103 -13.77 14.50 -3.23
N ASP A 104 -14.79 15.16 -2.70
CA ASP A 104 -14.65 16.53 -2.22
C ASP A 104 -13.97 16.58 -0.83
N ASP A 105 -13.79 17.77 -0.27
CA ASP A 105 -13.12 17.93 1.02
C ASP A 105 -13.92 17.34 2.19
N ALA A 106 -15.25 17.41 2.14
CA ALA A 106 -16.12 16.84 3.17
C ALA A 106 -16.12 15.31 3.09
N GLU A 107 -16.19 14.75 1.88
CA GLU A 107 -16.10 13.32 1.61
C GLU A 107 -14.73 12.76 2.02
N ARG A 108 -13.63 13.49 1.74
CA ARG A 108 -12.28 13.13 2.21
C ARG A 108 -12.20 13.10 3.72
N ALA A 109 -12.69 14.13 4.40
CA ALA A 109 -12.68 14.19 5.86
C ALA A 109 -13.48 13.02 6.46
N ARG A 110 -14.67 12.74 5.89
CA ARG A 110 -15.50 11.62 6.31
C ARG A 110 -14.84 10.26 6.07
N PHE A 111 -14.16 10.09 4.93
CA PHE A 111 -13.42 8.88 4.63
C PHE A 111 -12.31 8.64 5.67
N VAL A 112 -11.53 9.66 6.02
CA VAL A 112 -10.49 9.57 7.06
C VAL A 112 -11.07 9.18 8.41
N GLU A 113 -12.17 9.82 8.82
CA GLU A 113 -12.87 9.48 10.08
C GLU A 113 -13.30 8.01 10.09
N LEU A 114 -13.93 7.54 9.01
CA LEU A 114 -14.41 6.17 8.89
C LEU A 114 -13.26 5.16 8.91
N CYS A 115 -12.16 5.42 8.20
CA CYS A 115 -10.97 4.57 8.24
C CYS A 115 -10.36 4.49 9.65
N GLY A 116 -10.32 5.62 10.38
CA GLY A 116 -9.84 5.64 11.77
C GLY A 116 -10.75 4.92 12.76
N ALA A 117 -12.04 4.78 12.44
CA ALA A 117 -13.02 4.09 13.28
C ALA A 117 -13.04 2.56 13.10
N VAL A 118 -12.41 2.02 12.03
CA VAL A 118 -12.32 0.57 11.82
C VAL A 118 -11.38 -0.03 12.87
N LYS A 119 -11.94 -0.78 13.83
CA LYS A 119 -11.15 -1.63 14.73
C LYS A 119 -10.84 -2.95 14.02
N PRO A 120 -9.58 -3.43 14.04
CA PRO A 120 -9.30 -4.78 13.62
C PRO A 120 -10.08 -5.74 14.53
N SER A 121 -10.85 -6.64 13.91
CA SER A 121 -11.56 -7.74 14.56
C SER A 121 -10.60 -8.80 15.09
#